data_AF-A0AA88XML0-F1
#
_entry.id   AF-A0AA88XML0-F1
#
_cell.length_a   1.000
_cell.length_b   1.000
_cell.length_c   1.000
_cell.angle_alpha   90.00
_cell.angle_beta   90.00
_cell.angle_gamma   90.00
#
_symmetry.space_group_name_H-M   'P 1'
#
loop_
_entity.id
_entity.type
_entity.pdbx_description
1 polymer ?
#
loop_
_entity_poly.entity_id
_entity_poly.type
_entity_poly.pdbx_seq_one_letter_code
_entity_poly.pdbx_strand_id
1 'polypeptide(L)'
;MFQNITQSTDSQQNPFVMIAILVRNKAFILPWFLGHLERLNYPKSRITLWIRSDHNEDSSSAILKQWVSAVRERYNDIDLLTDDSLTDYEEATGPCAWTKQRFDRVIALRQEALETARRAGMDYIFMLDADVILENRNTLKALISSKRTVVGPMLKSSEGDAYSNFWGAMTDMGFYKRSVDYFQILDREKKGVFKCAMVHTAVLIDLRKPVTKRFSYSHRPKSFNGPTDDIIIFAQNVKNAGKKMYILNTEYFGIVMNPLEDDGTLHDEEDRFITIRSDAMVNNRALYRSVHLEEESEPTLDMMGFDQIYIINLKRRPERRTRMLNMLKNHGVKAKVTEAVDGQTLNTTYLKNLGVRMLPGYVDPHWGRELTLGEVGCFLSHYFIWKDIMDNNHRRVIIFEDDARLDPSFRRRTLQMMEEAEKEVPDWDLIYLGRKQMTNDKEERVPGTTSLLWPSYSYWQLAYVLSNRGARKLIDQKPLRKMIPVDEYIPVMIDHHPKDSWNINFSPRNLRAMSIEPLVAYPTHYKGDQNYISDTEFSFLIPSDLNSQEKNEDFYTRTADISHAKDEF
;
A
#
# COMPACT_ATOMS: atom_id res chain seq x y z
N MET A 1 15.00 -47.89 -49.75
CA MET A 1 14.80 -48.04 -48.30
C MET A 1 15.25 -46.74 -47.67
N PHE A 2 14.35 -46.03 -47.00
CA PHE A 2 14.51 -44.90 -46.06
C PHE A 2 13.26 -44.03 -46.21
N GLN A 3 12.17 -44.53 -45.60
CA GLN A 3 10.95 -43.77 -45.38
C GLN A 3 11.25 -42.63 -44.41
N ASN A 4 10.84 -41.42 -44.80
CA ASN A 4 10.71 -40.28 -43.90
C ASN A 4 9.72 -40.61 -42.79
N ILE A 5 10.23 -40.87 -41.59
CA ILE A 5 9.42 -40.87 -40.37
C ILE A 5 9.35 -39.41 -39.93
N THR A 6 8.38 -38.67 -40.44
CA THR A 6 7.82 -37.52 -39.72
C THR A 6 7.17 -38.06 -38.46
N GLN A 7 7.89 -38.02 -37.34
CA GLN A 7 7.26 -38.11 -36.03
C GLN A 7 6.28 -36.94 -35.93
N SER A 8 5.00 -37.25 -36.05
CA SER A 8 3.93 -36.37 -35.62
C SER A 8 4.17 -36.10 -34.13
N THR A 9 4.55 -34.87 -33.80
CA THR A 9 4.44 -34.37 -32.43
C THR A 9 2.97 -34.40 -32.07
N ASP A 10 2.57 -35.43 -31.34
CA ASP A 10 1.26 -35.58 -30.76
C ASP A 10 0.99 -34.31 -29.92
N SER A 11 0.10 -33.44 -30.40
CA SER A 11 -0.28 -32.22 -29.70
C SER A 11 -1.10 -32.63 -28.49
N GLN A 12 -0.41 -32.98 -27.40
CA GLN A 12 -1.06 -33.46 -26.19
C GLN A 12 -1.99 -32.36 -25.68
N GLN A 13 -3.30 -32.57 -25.85
CA GLN A 13 -4.32 -31.61 -25.47
C GLN A 13 -4.16 -31.25 -23.99
N ASN A 14 -4.35 -29.97 -23.65
CA ASN A 14 -4.27 -29.53 -22.26
C ASN A 14 -5.26 -30.34 -21.39
N PRO A 15 -4.84 -30.82 -20.20
CA PRO A 15 -5.69 -31.62 -19.32
C PRO A 15 -6.90 -30.83 -18.81
N PHE A 16 -7.98 -31.53 -18.43
CA PHE A 16 -9.15 -30.89 -17.82
C PHE A 16 -8.85 -30.46 -16.38
N VAL A 17 -9.16 -29.21 -16.07
CA VAL A 17 -8.96 -28.63 -14.72
C VAL A 17 -10.30 -28.15 -14.18
N MET A 18 -10.68 -28.61 -13.00
CA MET A 18 -11.74 -27.97 -12.23
C MET A 18 -11.14 -26.91 -11.30
N ILE A 19 -11.59 -25.66 -11.37
CA ILE A 19 -11.21 -24.62 -10.41
C ILE A 19 -12.36 -24.49 -9.41
N ALA A 20 -12.07 -24.78 -8.14
CA ALA A 20 -13.04 -24.71 -7.06
C ALA A 20 -12.83 -23.42 -6.26
N ILE A 21 -13.88 -22.60 -6.17
CA ILE A 21 -13.86 -21.24 -5.62
C ILE A 21 -14.94 -21.13 -4.55
N LEU A 22 -14.53 -20.78 -3.33
CA LEU A 22 -15.42 -20.47 -2.23
C LEU A 22 -15.44 -18.95 -2.03
N VAL A 23 -16.64 -18.38 -1.92
CA VAL A 23 -16.83 -16.93 -1.81
C VAL A 23 -17.73 -16.60 -0.63
N ARG A 24 -17.22 -15.82 0.31
CA ARG A 24 -18.01 -15.19 1.37
C ARG A 24 -17.50 -13.77 1.58
N ASN A 25 -18.37 -12.77 1.43
CA ASN A 25 -18.08 -11.35 1.64
C ASN A 25 -16.83 -10.84 0.88
N LYS A 26 -16.77 -11.07 -0.43
CA LYS A 26 -15.64 -10.67 -1.29
C LYS A 26 -16.02 -9.69 -2.40
N ALA A 27 -17.12 -8.95 -2.27
CA ALA A 27 -17.57 -8.01 -3.30
C ALA A 27 -16.47 -7.02 -3.69
N PHE A 28 -15.70 -6.54 -2.70
CA PHE A 28 -14.61 -5.57 -2.88
C PHE A 28 -13.42 -6.08 -3.73
N ILE A 29 -13.20 -7.40 -3.85
CA ILE A 29 -12.06 -7.98 -4.58
C ILE A 29 -12.49 -8.82 -5.78
N LEU A 30 -13.71 -9.37 -5.77
CA LEU A 30 -14.24 -10.24 -6.82
C LEU A 30 -14.05 -9.68 -8.23
N PRO A 31 -14.29 -8.39 -8.52
CA PRO A 31 -14.09 -7.87 -9.87
C PRO A 31 -12.66 -8.03 -10.38
N TRP A 32 -11.65 -7.90 -9.52
CA TRP A 32 -10.25 -8.10 -9.86
C TRP A 32 -9.87 -9.58 -9.88
N PHE A 33 -10.33 -10.37 -8.90
CA PHE A 33 -10.16 -11.83 -8.88
C PHE A 33 -10.65 -12.45 -10.19
N LEU A 34 -11.88 -12.11 -10.62
CA LEU A 34 -12.51 -12.63 -11.83
C LEU A 34 -11.80 -12.13 -13.10
N GLY A 35 -11.38 -10.86 -13.13
CA GLY A 35 -10.60 -10.32 -14.23
C GLY A 35 -9.28 -11.06 -14.44
N HIS A 36 -8.60 -11.44 -13.37
CA HIS A 36 -7.39 -12.26 -13.43
C HIS A 36 -7.67 -13.72 -13.80
N LEU A 37 -8.76 -14.31 -13.31
CA LEU A 37 -9.21 -15.66 -13.67
C LEU A 37 -9.51 -15.80 -15.18
N GLU A 38 -10.17 -14.80 -15.78
CA GLU A 38 -10.41 -14.70 -17.22
C GLU A 38 -9.11 -14.69 -18.02
N ARG A 39 -8.06 -14.05 -17.48
CA ARG A 39 -6.78 -13.86 -18.18
C ARG A 39 -5.82 -15.03 -18.05
N LEU A 40 -6.14 -16.05 -17.26
CA LEU A 40 -5.36 -17.29 -17.26
C LEU A 40 -5.22 -17.84 -18.68
N ASN A 41 -3.97 -17.98 -19.12
CA ASN A 41 -3.55 -18.52 -20.41
C ASN A 41 -3.68 -20.05 -20.41
N TYR A 42 -4.92 -20.50 -20.34
CA TYR A 42 -5.32 -21.90 -20.38
C TYR A 42 -6.65 -21.98 -21.15
N PRO A 43 -6.86 -22.97 -22.03
CA PRO A 43 -8.09 -23.05 -22.81
C PRO A 43 -9.31 -23.10 -21.88
N LYS A 44 -10.23 -22.14 -22.02
CA LYS A 44 -11.42 -22.07 -21.15
C LYS A 44 -12.33 -23.29 -21.32
N SER A 45 -12.38 -23.85 -22.53
CA SER A 45 -13.00 -25.15 -22.83
C SER A 45 -12.35 -26.37 -22.15
N ARG A 46 -11.25 -26.17 -21.40
CA ARG A 46 -10.63 -27.18 -20.54
C ARG A 46 -10.73 -26.84 -19.05
N ILE A 47 -11.49 -25.80 -18.70
CA ILE A 47 -11.71 -25.37 -17.34
C ILE A 47 -13.19 -25.53 -16.99
N THR A 48 -13.47 -26.32 -15.95
CA THR A 48 -14.76 -26.30 -15.25
C THR A 48 -14.63 -25.41 -14.02
N LEU A 49 -15.59 -24.54 -13.78
CA LEU A 49 -15.66 -23.73 -12.57
C LEU A 49 -16.70 -24.32 -11.62
N TRP A 50 -16.30 -24.54 -10.37
CA TRP A 50 -17.18 -24.95 -9.29
C TRP A 50 -17.16 -23.83 -8.24
N ILE A 51 -18.28 -23.14 -8.08
CA ILE A 51 -18.37 -21.91 -7.28
C ILE A 51 -19.47 -22.08 -6.24
N ARG A 52 -19.14 -21.82 -4.97
CA ARG A 52 -20.09 -21.77 -3.85
C ARG A 52 -19.97 -20.46 -3.13
N SER A 53 -21.12 -19.84 -2.87
CA SER A 53 -21.20 -18.61 -2.09
C SER A 53 -22.37 -18.68 -1.13
N ASP A 54 -22.12 -18.48 0.16
CA ASP A 54 -23.12 -18.45 1.22
C ASP A 54 -22.71 -17.46 2.31
N HIS A 55 -23.62 -17.10 3.21
CA HIS A 55 -23.36 -16.20 4.35
C HIS A 55 -22.79 -14.84 3.93
N ASN A 56 -23.30 -14.27 2.82
CA ASN A 56 -22.90 -12.96 2.34
C ASN A 56 -23.78 -11.86 2.97
N GLU A 57 -23.12 -10.81 3.44
CA GLU A 57 -23.71 -9.53 3.85
C GLU A 57 -23.51 -8.45 2.76
N ASP A 58 -22.65 -8.71 1.78
CA ASP A 58 -22.31 -7.82 0.67
C ASP A 58 -22.89 -8.28 -0.68
N SER A 59 -22.48 -7.60 -1.76
CA SER A 59 -22.95 -7.89 -3.13
C SER A 59 -22.24 -9.07 -3.83
N SER A 60 -21.52 -9.93 -3.11
CA SER A 60 -20.73 -11.03 -3.70
C SER A 60 -21.55 -11.94 -4.61
N SER A 61 -22.71 -12.40 -4.13
CA SER A 61 -23.61 -13.27 -4.91
C SER A 61 -24.11 -12.60 -6.19
N ALA A 62 -24.42 -11.30 -6.14
CA ALA A 62 -24.89 -10.54 -7.29
C ALA A 62 -23.78 -10.40 -8.36
N ILE A 63 -22.55 -10.07 -7.93
CA ILE A 63 -21.37 -9.98 -8.79
C ILE A 63 -21.09 -11.33 -9.48
N LEU A 64 -21.14 -12.44 -8.73
CA LEU A 64 -20.95 -13.78 -9.29
C LEU A 64 -22.03 -14.12 -10.33
N LYS A 65 -23.31 -13.86 -10.04
CA LYS A 65 -24.42 -14.12 -10.97
C LYS A 65 -24.26 -13.31 -12.26
N GLN A 66 -23.95 -12.02 -12.16
CA GLN A 66 -23.69 -11.14 -13.31
C GLN A 66 -22.53 -11.67 -14.15
N TRP A 67 -21.38 -11.93 -13.53
CA TRP A 67 -20.19 -12.42 -14.22
C TRP A 67 -20.44 -13.76 -14.92
N VAL A 68 -21.01 -14.74 -14.20
CA VAL A 68 -21.30 -16.08 -14.76
C VAL A 68 -22.24 -15.98 -15.96
N SER A 69 -23.27 -15.12 -15.91
CA SER A 69 -24.19 -14.93 -17.04
C SER A 69 -23.46 -14.49 -18.32
N ALA A 70 -22.38 -13.72 -18.19
CA ALA A 70 -21.61 -13.19 -19.31
C ALA A 70 -20.55 -14.16 -19.86
N VAL A 71 -20.04 -15.08 -19.03
CA VAL A 71 -18.92 -15.96 -19.41
C VAL A 71 -19.26 -17.44 -19.54
N ARG A 72 -20.49 -17.86 -19.19
CA ARG A 72 -20.92 -19.27 -19.14
C ARG A 72 -20.50 -20.09 -20.38
N GLU A 73 -20.76 -19.56 -21.57
CA GLU A 73 -20.47 -20.23 -22.85
C GLU A 73 -18.97 -20.37 -23.18
N ARG A 74 -18.08 -19.72 -22.43
CA ARG A 74 -16.62 -19.78 -22.69
C ARG A 74 -15.95 -20.95 -22.00
N TYR A 75 -16.48 -21.37 -20.86
CA TYR A 75 -15.89 -22.41 -20.02
C TYR A 75 -16.42 -23.79 -20.40
N ASN A 76 -15.71 -24.86 -20.00
CA ASN A 76 -16.21 -26.23 -20.21
C ASN A 76 -17.54 -26.45 -19.49
N ASP A 77 -17.62 -25.95 -18.25
CA ASP A 77 -18.84 -25.90 -17.45
C ASP A 77 -18.68 -24.88 -16.30
N ILE A 78 -19.79 -24.35 -15.80
CA ILE A 78 -19.84 -23.49 -14.62
C ILE A 78 -21.00 -23.94 -13.72
N ASP A 79 -20.65 -24.59 -12.61
CA ASP A 79 -21.55 -24.91 -11.50
C ASP A 79 -21.46 -23.80 -10.45
N LEU A 80 -22.43 -22.88 -10.47
CA LEU A 80 -22.59 -21.81 -9.49
C LEU A 80 -23.78 -22.12 -8.58
N LEU A 81 -23.53 -22.14 -7.27
CA LEU A 81 -24.58 -22.14 -6.26
C LEU A 81 -24.35 -20.98 -5.28
N THR A 82 -25.37 -20.14 -5.13
CA THR A 82 -25.39 -19.02 -4.18
C THR A 82 -26.55 -19.22 -3.21
N ASP A 83 -26.29 -19.11 -1.91
CA ASP A 83 -27.31 -19.12 -0.87
C ASP A 83 -27.33 -17.76 -0.16
N ASP A 84 -28.30 -16.94 -0.51
CA ASP A 84 -28.50 -15.59 0.03
C ASP A 84 -29.44 -15.60 1.25
N SER A 85 -29.88 -16.79 1.71
CA SER A 85 -30.82 -16.91 2.84
C SER A 85 -30.14 -16.83 4.21
N LEU A 86 -28.84 -17.08 4.25
CA LEU A 86 -28.01 -17.03 5.44
C LEU A 86 -27.06 -15.83 5.32
N THR A 87 -26.89 -15.07 6.39
CA THR A 87 -25.97 -13.92 6.42
C THR A 87 -24.89 -14.07 7.50
N ASP A 88 -25.11 -14.88 8.55
CA ASP A 88 -24.13 -15.03 9.62
C ASP A 88 -24.15 -16.43 10.27
N TYR A 89 -23.07 -16.78 10.97
CA TYR A 89 -22.97 -17.99 11.79
C TYR A 89 -23.33 -17.69 13.25
N GLU A 90 -23.91 -18.68 13.93
CA GLU A 90 -24.11 -18.56 15.38
C GLU A 90 -22.77 -18.35 16.09
N GLU A 91 -22.77 -17.52 17.14
CA GLU A 91 -21.59 -17.15 17.94
C GLU A 91 -20.50 -16.34 17.20
N ALA A 92 -20.74 -15.92 15.95
CA ALA A 92 -19.84 -15.03 15.25
C ALA A 92 -19.84 -13.64 15.91
N THR A 93 -18.65 -13.12 16.22
CA THR A 93 -18.46 -11.74 16.71
C THR A 93 -18.52 -10.70 15.58
N GLY A 94 -18.49 -11.16 14.33
CA GLY A 94 -18.52 -10.34 13.13
C GLY A 94 -18.23 -11.17 11.86
N PRO A 95 -18.23 -10.54 10.68
CA PRO A 95 -18.08 -11.22 9.39
C PRO A 95 -16.73 -11.94 9.21
N CYS A 96 -15.69 -11.47 9.90
CA CYS A 96 -14.35 -12.06 9.85
C CYS A 96 -14.16 -13.23 10.82
N ALA A 97 -15.06 -13.44 11.78
CA ALA A 97 -14.91 -14.43 12.83
C ALA A 97 -14.85 -15.88 12.30
N TRP A 98 -13.91 -16.67 12.81
CA TRP A 98 -13.74 -18.09 12.49
C TRP A 98 -14.40 -19.02 13.52
N THR A 99 -15.73 -19.07 13.51
CA THR A 99 -16.49 -19.99 14.38
C THR A 99 -16.29 -21.46 13.99
N LYS A 100 -16.56 -22.37 14.93
CA LYS A 100 -16.52 -23.83 14.65
C LYS A 100 -17.46 -24.20 13.49
N GLN A 101 -18.65 -23.62 13.44
CA GLN A 101 -19.62 -23.88 12.37
C GLN A 101 -19.08 -23.46 11.00
N ARG A 102 -18.39 -22.30 10.94
CA ARG A 102 -17.72 -21.82 9.73
C ARG A 102 -16.62 -22.78 9.27
N PHE A 103 -15.76 -23.24 10.18
CA PHE A 103 -14.76 -24.26 9.84
C PHE A 103 -15.39 -25.55 9.30
N ASP A 104 -16.39 -26.08 10.01
CA ASP A 104 -17.10 -27.30 9.61
C ASP A 104 -17.73 -27.14 8.20
N ARG A 105 -18.31 -25.97 7.92
CA ARG A 105 -18.90 -25.64 6.61
C ARG A 105 -17.85 -25.55 5.49
N VAL A 106 -16.74 -24.83 5.70
CA VAL A 106 -15.66 -24.73 4.72
C VAL A 106 -15.04 -26.10 4.43
N ILE A 107 -14.82 -26.91 5.47
CA ILE A 107 -14.33 -28.29 5.35
C ILE A 107 -15.27 -29.12 4.47
N ALA A 108 -16.58 -29.04 4.73
CA ALA A 108 -17.59 -29.76 3.96
C ALA A 108 -17.59 -29.33 2.48
N LEU A 109 -17.55 -28.02 2.20
CA LEU A 109 -17.54 -27.48 0.84
C LEU A 109 -16.26 -27.88 0.07
N ARG A 110 -15.07 -27.79 0.68
CA ARG A 110 -13.83 -28.23 0.03
C ARG A 110 -13.82 -29.74 -0.23
N GLN A 111 -14.36 -30.53 0.69
CA GLN A 111 -14.51 -31.97 0.49
C GLN A 111 -15.48 -32.28 -0.65
N GLU A 112 -16.61 -31.57 -0.73
CA GLU A 112 -17.58 -31.71 -1.82
C GLU A 112 -16.96 -31.37 -3.18
N ALA A 113 -16.21 -30.27 -3.27
CA ALA A 113 -15.49 -29.89 -4.49
C ALA A 113 -14.52 -30.99 -4.95
N LEU A 114 -13.74 -31.54 -4.01
CA LEU A 114 -12.77 -32.61 -4.29
C LEU A 114 -13.46 -33.88 -4.81
N GLU A 115 -14.58 -34.30 -4.21
CA GLU A 115 -15.34 -35.46 -4.69
C GLU A 115 -16.04 -35.19 -6.02
N THR A 116 -16.52 -33.96 -6.23
CA THR A 116 -17.16 -33.57 -7.49
C THR A 116 -16.18 -33.62 -8.65
N ALA A 117 -14.96 -33.11 -8.47
CA ALA A 117 -13.91 -33.23 -9.47
C ALA A 117 -13.55 -34.70 -9.79
N ARG A 118 -13.49 -35.57 -8.76
CA ARG A 118 -13.24 -37.00 -8.93
C ARG A 118 -14.35 -37.70 -9.71
N ARG A 119 -15.61 -37.44 -9.36
CA ARG A 119 -16.79 -38.02 -10.04
C ARG A 119 -16.89 -37.55 -11.48
N ALA A 120 -16.56 -36.29 -11.75
CA ALA A 120 -16.55 -35.71 -13.09
C ALA A 120 -15.35 -36.17 -13.96
N GLY A 121 -14.42 -36.95 -13.41
CA GLY A 121 -13.26 -37.45 -14.15
C GLY A 121 -12.25 -36.36 -14.54
N MET A 122 -12.14 -35.28 -13.75
CA MET A 122 -11.19 -34.20 -13.99
C MET A 122 -9.74 -34.69 -13.80
N ASP A 123 -8.83 -34.21 -14.65
CA ASP A 123 -7.40 -34.53 -14.51
C ASP A 123 -6.78 -33.82 -13.29
N TYR A 124 -7.21 -32.59 -13.06
CA TYR A 124 -6.75 -31.75 -11.96
C TYR A 124 -7.91 -31.02 -11.29
N ILE A 125 -7.75 -30.74 -9.99
CA ILE A 125 -8.54 -29.73 -9.28
C ILE A 125 -7.59 -28.65 -8.77
N PHE A 126 -7.97 -27.39 -8.96
CA PHE A 126 -7.29 -26.22 -8.43
C PHE A 126 -8.19 -25.54 -7.39
N MET A 127 -7.88 -25.73 -6.12
CA MET A 127 -8.54 -25.01 -5.03
C MET A 127 -8.02 -23.59 -5.02
N LEU A 128 -8.88 -22.60 -5.23
CA LEU A 128 -8.51 -21.20 -5.34
C LEU A 128 -9.46 -20.33 -4.53
N ASP A 129 -8.94 -19.71 -3.47
CA ASP A 129 -9.71 -18.83 -2.61
C ASP A 129 -9.89 -17.46 -3.28
N ALA A 130 -11.02 -16.79 -2.98
CA ALA A 130 -11.46 -15.58 -3.66
C ALA A 130 -10.71 -14.29 -3.24
N ASP A 131 -9.79 -14.40 -2.29
CA ASP A 131 -8.92 -13.32 -1.79
C ASP A 131 -7.53 -13.31 -2.45
N VAL A 132 -7.41 -13.95 -3.62
CA VAL A 132 -6.16 -14.04 -4.41
C VAL A 132 -6.24 -13.21 -5.68
N ILE A 133 -5.17 -12.48 -6.01
CA ILE A 133 -5.00 -11.93 -7.36
C ILE A 133 -3.89 -12.69 -8.10
N LEU A 134 -4.28 -13.60 -9.00
CA LEU A 134 -3.35 -14.35 -9.85
C LEU A 134 -2.89 -13.51 -11.05
N GLU A 135 -1.86 -12.70 -10.84
CA GLU A 135 -1.29 -11.82 -11.87
C GLU A 135 -0.63 -12.57 -13.02
N ASN A 136 -0.03 -13.73 -12.75
CA ASN A 136 0.64 -14.52 -13.78
C ASN A 136 -0.35 -15.38 -14.55
N ARG A 137 -0.57 -15.02 -15.81
CA ARG A 137 -1.47 -15.73 -16.73
C ARG A 137 -1.07 -17.19 -16.96
N ASN A 138 0.20 -17.54 -16.78
CA ASN A 138 0.71 -18.90 -17.00
C ASN A 138 0.68 -19.78 -15.74
N THR A 139 0.08 -19.32 -14.64
CA THR A 139 0.05 -20.04 -13.34
C THR A 139 -0.34 -21.52 -13.49
N LEU A 140 -1.48 -21.84 -14.10
CA LEU A 140 -1.92 -23.24 -14.28
C LEU A 140 -0.92 -24.08 -15.07
N LYS A 141 -0.38 -23.55 -16.17
CA LYS A 141 0.62 -24.25 -16.99
C LYS A 141 1.90 -24.51 -16.21
N ALA A 142 2.37 -23.54 -15.42
CA ALA A 142 3.56 -23.69 -14.59
C ALA A 142 3.37 -24.76 -13.49
N LEU A 143 2.22 -24.74 -12.80
CA LEU A 143 1.89 -25.74 -11.78
C LEU A 143 1.78 -27.14 -12.37
N ILE A 144 1.08 -27.31 -13.50
CA ILE A 144 0.96 -28.59 -14.22
C ILE A 144 2.35 -29.10 -14.67
N SER A 145 3.17 -28.21 -15.23
CA SER A 145 4.52 -28.54 -15.73
C SER A 145 5.50 -28.92 -14.62
N SER A 146 5.24 -28.54 -13.38
CA SER A 146 6.04 -28.96 -12.21
C SER A 146 5.93 -30.46 -11.91
N LYS A 147 4.93 -31.16 -12.47
CA LYS A 147 4.68 -32.60 -12.32
C LYS A 147 4.58 -33.06 -10.86
N ARG A 148 4.09 -32.19 -9.97
CA ARG A 148 3.86 -32.49 -8.55
C ARG A 148 2.43 -32.96 -8.32
N THR A 149 2.25 -33.85 -7.35
CA THR A 149 0.92 -34.37 -6.97
C THR A 149 0.07 -33.31 -6.28
N VAL A 150 0.68 -32.46 -5.45
CA VAL A 150 0.05 -31.33 -4.76
C VAL A 150 1.02 -30.16 -4.79
N VAL A 151 0.66 -29.05 -5.40
CA VAL A 151 1.53 -27.87 -5.55
C VAL A 151 0.71 -26.59 -5.59
N GLY A 152 1.21 -25.53 -4.94
CA GLY A 152 0.67 -24.18 -5.08
C GLY A 152 1.70 -23.21 -5.66
N PRO A 153 1.25 -22.10 -6.27
CA PRO A 153 2.11 -20.98 -6.58
C PRO A 153 2.40 -20.20 -5.30
N MET A 154 3.61 -19.68 -5.15
CA MET A 154 3.96 -18.83 -4.01
C MET A 154 3.29 -17.46 -4.13
N LEU A 155 2.42 -17.14 -3.18
CA LEU A 155 1.70 -15.89 -3.03
C LEU A 155 2.11 -15.26 -1.68
N LYS A 156 2.50 -13.99 -1.72
CA LYS A 156 2.91 -13.17 -0.57
C LYS A 156 1.89 -12.04 -0.42
N SER A 157 1.63 -11.55 0.80
CA SER A 157 0.62 -10.49 1.05
C SER A 157 1.04 -9.10 0.63
N SER A 158 2.27 -8.71 0.96
CA SER A 158 2.86 -7.43 0.53
C SER A 158 4.38 -7.53 0.56
N GLU A 159 5.05 -6.54 -0.04
CA GLU A 159 6.49 -6.36 0.19
C GLU A 159 6.74 -6.04 1.67
N GLY A 160 7.79 -6.62 2.25
CA GLY A 160 8.12 -6.48 3.68
C GLY A 160 7.31 -7.34 4.67
N ASP A 161 6.18 -7.93 4.27
CA ASP A 161 5.40 -8.84 5.13
C ASP A 161 5.97 -10.28 5.07
N ALA A 162 5.86 -11.01 6.17
CA ALA A 162 6.23 -12.41 6.26
C ALA A 162 5.08 -13.38 5.92
N TYR A 163 3.83 -12.89 5.86
CA TYR A 163 2.67 -13.72 5.54
C TYR A 163 2.68 -14.20 4.08
N SER A 164 2.41 -15.50 3.90
CA SER A 164 2.34 -16.14 2.58
C SER A 164 1.47 -17.39 2.65
N ASN A 165 1.14 -17.95 1.49
CA ASN A 165 0.25 -19.11 1.37
C ASN A 165 0.94 -20.48 1.63
N PHE A 166 2.09 -20.53 2.30
CA PHE A 166 2.77 -21.78 2.61
C PHE A 166 3.50 -21.78 3.95
N TRP A 167 3.62 -22.94 4.56
CA TRP A 167 4.44 -23.17 5.75
C TRP A 167 5.59 -24.12 5.43
N GLY A 168 6.82 -23.68 5.68
CA GLY A 168 8.02 -24.51 5.47
C GLY A 168 8.07 -25.72 6.41
N ALA A 169 7.63 -25.56 7.66
CA ALA A 169 7.54 -26.64 8.64
C ALA A 169 6.28 -26.54 9.50
N MET A 170 5.94 -27.65 10.17
CA MET A 170 4.85 -27.74 11.14
C MET A 170 5.31 -28.54 12.35
N THR A 171 4.71 -28.28 13.51
CA THR A 171 4.81 -29.16 14.67
C THR A 171 4.01 -30.44 14.45
N ASP A 172 4.23 -31.47 15.27
CA ASP A 172 3.44 -32.71 15.18
C ASP A 172 1.95 -32.49 15.52
N MET A 173 1.66 -31.43 16.28
CA MET A 173 0.30 -30.97 16.58
C MET A 173 -0.33 -30.12 15.45
N GLY A 174 0.41 -29.89 14.36
CA GLY A 174 -0.11 -29.20 13.18
C GLY A 174 -0.02 -27.68 13.23
N PHE A 175 0.72 -27.11 14.18
CA PHE A 175 0.92 -25.66 14.25
C PHE A 175 2.12 -25.20 13.43
N TYR A 176 2.12 -23.94 13.03
CA TYR A 176 3.20 -23.30 12.28
C TYR A 176 4.56 -23.48 12.96
N LYS A 177 5.58 -23.83 12.17
CA LYS A 177 6.98 -23.79 12.59
C LYS A 177 7.81 -23.18 11.46
N ARG A 178 8.61 -22.16 11.79
CA ARG A 178 9.48 -21.51 10.80
C ARG A 178 10.57 -22.47 10.33
N SER A 179 10.70 -22.65 9.01
CA SER A 179 11.82 -23.39 8.43
C SER A 179 13.04 -22.48 8.26
N VAL A 180 14.23 -23.09 8.20
CA VAL A 180 15.51 -22.38 8.05
C VAL A 180 15.57 -21.59 6.74
N ASP A 181 14.96 -22.11 5.69
CA ASP A 181 14.96 -21.57 4.33
C ASP A 181 13.71 -20.73 3.98
N TYR A 182 12.82 -20.47 4.94
CA TYR A 182 11.53 -19.81 4.69
C TYR A 182 11.71 -18.45 3.99
N PHE A 183 12.52 -17.54 4.55
CA PHE A 183 12.75 -16.22 3.96
C PHE A 183 13.49 -16.29 2.63
N GLN A 184 14.45 -17.19 2.48
CA GLN A 184 15.17 -17.37 1.21
C GLN A 184 14.22 -17.80 0.08
N ILE A 185 13.19 -18.60 0.40
CA ILE A 185 12.13 -18.99 -0.55
C ILE A 185 11.15 -17.82 -0.76
N LEU A 186 10.68 -17.20 0.33
CA LEU A 186 9.69 -16.13 0.32
C LEU A 186 10.18 -14.91 -0.48
N ASP A 187 11.40 -14.49 -0.24
CA ASP A 187 12.04 -13.33 -0.89
C ASP A 187 12.71 -13.72 -2.22
N ARG A 188 12.51 -14.97 -2.66
CA ARG A 188 12.94 -15.51 -3.96
C ARG A 188 14.46 -15.42 -4.20
N GLU A 189 15.25 -15.39 -3.13
CA GLU A 189 16.70 -15.62 -3.19
C GLU A 189 17.00 -17.03 -3.71
N LYS A 190 16.17 -18.00 -3.31
CA LYS A 190 16.14 -19.36 -3.86
C LYS A 190 14.88 -19.57 -4.68
N LYS A 191 15.05 -19.75 -5.99
CA LYS A 191 13.95 -20.02 -6.94
C LYS A 191 13.88 -21.50 -7.30
N GLY A 192 12.67 -22.06 -7.34
CA GLY A 192 12.46 -23.47 -7.67
C GLY A 192 11.11 -24.04 -7.22
N VAL A 193 11.11 -25.34 -7.01
CA VAL A 193 9.97 -26.10 -6.45
C VAL A 193 10.41 -26.70 -5.13
N PHE A 194 9.88 -26.20 -4.02
CA PHE A 194 10.31 -26.57 -2.68
C PHE A 194 9.26 -27.45 -2.00
N LYS A 195 9.73 -28.38 -1.17
CA LYS A 195 8.84 -29.13 -0.29
C LYS A 195 8.38 -28.21 0.83
N CYS A 196 7.09 -28.22 1.14
CA CYS A 196 6.54 -27.51 2.28
C CYS A 196 5.73 -28.48 3.14
N ALA A 197 5.54 -28.13 4.41
CA ALA A 197 4.64 -28.86 5.30
C ALA A 197 3.18 -28.65 4.88
N MET A 198 2.86 -27.44 4.41
CA MET A 198 1.54 -27.03 3.96
C MET A 198 1.65 -25.96 2.87
N VAL A 199 0.75 -26.01 1.91
CA VAL A 199 0.41 -24.90 1.00
C VAL A 199 -1.11 -24.78 0.99
N HIS A 200 -1.62 -23.56 1.02
CA HIS A 200 -3.05 -23.26 1.09
C HIS A 200 -3.42 -22.15 0.10
N THR A 201 -4.69 -21.74 0.11
CA THR A 201 -5.27 -20.64 -0.69
C THR A 201 -5.30 -20.87 -2.21
N ALA A 202 -4.22 -21.37 -2.81
CA ALA A 202 -4.10 -21.72 -4.21
C ALA A 202 -3.35 -23.06 -4.34
N VAL A 203 -4.08 -24.17 -4.51
CA VAL A 203 -3.51 -25.53 -4.46
C VAL A 203 -4.01 -26.38 -5.64
N LEU A 204 -3.09 -26.78 -6.51
CA LEU A 204 -3.34 -27.71 -7.61
C LEU A 204 -3.07 -29.15 -7.17
N ILE A 205 -4.03 -30.04 -7.43
CA ILE A 205 -3.96 -31.47 -7.11
C ILE A 205 -4.08 -32.28 -8.41
N ASP A 206 -3.14 -33.19 -8.65
CA ASP A 206 -3.15 -34.12 -9.80
C ASP A 206 -4.00 -35.35 -9.51
N LEU A 207 -5.28 -35.31 -9.88
CA LEU A 207 -6.28 -36.35 -9.58
C LEU A 207 -6.04 -37.65 -10.36
N ARG A 208 -5.24 -37.61 -11.43
CA ARG A 208 -4.87 -38.81 -12.20
C ARG A 208 -3.98 -39.76 -11.39
N LYS A 209 -3.36 -39.30 -10.29
CA LYS A 209 -2.57 -40.17 -9.42
C LYS A 209 -3.50 -40.94 -8.47
N PRO A 210 -3.50 -42.30 -8.48
CA PRO A 210 -4.42 -43.09 -7.65
C PRO A 210 -4.35 -42.80 -6.16
N VAL A 211 -3.17 -42.42 -5.66
CA VAL A 211 -2.95 -42.04 -4.25
C VAL A 211 -3.85 -40.88 -3.80
N THR A 212 -4.25 -39.99 -4.72
CA THR A 212 -5.07 -38.83 -4.38
C THR A 212 -6.45 -39.22 -3.89
N LYS A 213 -6.95 -40.43 -4.16
CA LYS A 213 -8.20 -40.96 -3.58
C LYS A 213 -8.18 -41.00 -2.05
N ARG A 214 -6.99 -40.97 -1.43
CA ARG A 214 -6.81 -40.92 0.03
C ARG A 214 -6.75 -39.50 0.60
N PHE A 215 -6.74 -38.46 -0.25
CA PHE A 215 -6.75 -37.09 0.22
C PHE A 215 -8.18 -36.67 0.60
N SER A 216 -8.31 -35.93 1.70
CA SER A 216 -9.59 -35.50 2.24
C SER A 216 -9.41 -34.22 3.06
N TYR A 217 -10.42 -33.36 3.02
CA TYR A 217 -10.55 -32.18 3.87
C TYR A 217 -11.31 -32.49 5.16
N SER A 218 -12.20 -33.51 5.17
CA SER A 218 -13.07 -33.82 6.31
C SER A 218 -12.60 -35.01 7.15
N HIS A 219 -11.80 -35.92 6.60
CA HIS A 219 -11.33 -37.08 7.35
C HIS A 219 -10.19 -36.70 8.29
N ARG A 220 -10.45 -36.64 9.59
CA ARG A 220 -9.38 -36.44 10.59
C ARG A 220 -8.62 -37.77 10.81
N PRO A 221 -7.30 -37.81 10.58
CA PRO A 221 -6.54 -39.03 10.83
C PRO A 221 -6.52 -39.40 12.31
N LYS A 222 -6.69 -40.68 12.63
CA LYS A 222 -6.71 -41.18 14.03
C LYS A 222 -5.48 -40.80 14.86
N SER A 223 -4.32 -40.65 14.21
CA SER A 223 -3.06 -40.28 14.86
C SER A 223 -2.90 -38.77 15.06
N PHE A 224 -3.85 -37.94 14.64
CA PHE A 224 -3.72 -36.49 14.64
C PHE A 224 -4.69 -35.83 15.63
N ASN A 225 -4.12 -35.26 16.70
CA ASN A 225 -4.86 -34.60 17.78
C ASN A 225 -4.82 -33.05 17.71
N GLY A 226 -4.42 -32.46 16.56
CA GLY A 226 -4.36 -31.01 16.37
C GLY A 226 -5.73 -30.36 16.06
N PRO A 227 -5.77 -29.07 15.67
CA PRO A 227 -7.01 -28.33 15.46
C PRO A 227 -7.87 -28.88 14.31
N THR A 228 -9.17 -28.52 14.34
CA THR A 228 -10.11 -28.80 13.24
C THR A 228 -10.11 -27.63 12.29
N ASP A 229 -9.35 -27.78 11.21
CA ASP A 229 -9.06 -26.73 10.23
C ASP A 229 -8.85 -27.42 8.87
N ASP A 230 -9.41 -26.87 7.80
CA ASP A 230 -9.44 -27.49 6.48
C ASP A 230 -8.04 -27.66 5.88
N ILE A 231 -7.16 -26.66 6.02
CA ILE A 231 -5.82 -26.67 5.44
C ILE A 231 -4.89 -27.62 6.21
N ILE A 232 -5.03 -27.67 7.55
CA ILE A 232 -4.27 -28.57 8.42
C ILE A 232 -4.72 -30.02 8.21
N ILE A 233 -6.02 -30.30 8.22
CA ILE A 233 -6.54 -31.66 8.00
C ILE A 233 -6.11 -32.17 6.63
N PHE A 234 -6.21 -31.35 5.59
CA PHE A 234 -5.76 -31.75 4.25
C PHE A 234 -4.27 -32.07 4.20
N ALA A 235 -3.41 -31.22 4.78
CA ALA A 235 -1.96 -31.45 4.83
C ALA A 235 -1.61 -32.75 5.57
N GLN A 236 -2.31 -33.07 6.67
CA GLN A 236 -2.12 -34.34 7.40
C GLN A 236 -2.56 -35.55 6.56
N ASN A 237 -3.66 -35.45 5.81
CA ASN A 237 -4.08 -36.52 4.91
C ASN A 237 -3.06 -36.76 3.79
N VAL A 238 -2.51 -35.70 3.20
CA VAL A 238 -1.43 -35.81 2.20
C VAL A 238 -0.19 -36.49 2.79
N LYS A 239 0.22 -36.11 4.01
CA LYS A 239 1.34 -36.72 4.74
C LYS A 239 1.09 -38.21 5.01
N ASN A 240 -0.09 -38.58 5.51
CA ASN A 240 -0.47 -39.96 5.83
C ASN A 240 -0.63 -40.86 4.60
N ALA A 241 -0.89 -40.26 3.45
CA ALA A 241 -0.83 -40.95 2.15
C ALA A 241 0.61 -41.10 1.60
N GLY A 242 1.63 -40.74 2.39
CA GLY A 242 3.04 -40.85 2.01
C GLY A 242 3.47 -39.83 0.95
N LYS A 243 2.73 -38.73 0.81
CA LYS A 243 3.02 -37.65 -0.14
C LYS A 243 3.46 -36.38 0.58
N LYS A 244 3.94 -35.42 -0.21
CA LYS A 244 4.42 -34.11 0.23
C LYS A 244 3.71 -33.05 -0.59
N MET A 245 3.55 -31.88 0.01
CA MET A 245 3.09 -30.67 -0.65
C MET A 245 4.30 -29.87 -1.16
N TYR A 246 4.06 -29.04 -2.17
CA TYR A 246 5.12 -28.27 -2.80
C TYR A 246 4.68 -26.82 -3.03
N ILE A 247 5.64 -25.90 -2.98
CA ILE A 247 5.47 -24.49 -3.33
C ILE A 247 6.36 -24.16 -4.53
N LEU A 248 5.81 -23.48 -5.53
CA LEU A 248 6.50 -23.05 -6.74
C LEU A 248 6.71 -21.53 -6.69
N ASN A 249 7.97 -21.07 -6.76
CA ASN A 249 8.30 -19.64 -6.73
C ASN A 249 9.22 -19.19 -7.89
N THR A 250 9.30 -19.97 -8.97
CA THR A 250 10.18 -19.68 -10.12
C THR A 250 9.87 -18.34 -10.79
N GLU A 251 8.60 -17.91 -10.75
CA GLU A 251 8.09 -16.67 -11.32
C GLU A 251 7.19 -15.96 -10.32
N TYR A 252 7.01 -14.65 -10.48
CA TYR A 252 5.97 -13.93 -9.75
C TYR A 252 4.61 -14.46 -10.19
N PHE A 253 3.77 -14.93 -9.25
CA PHE A 253 2.47 -15.53 -9.57
C PHE A 253 1.29 -14.62 -9.23
N GLY A 254 1.43 -13.80 -8.21
CA GLY A 254 0.36 -12.95 -7.71
C GLY A 254 0.49 -12.65 -6.23
N ILE A 255 -0.63 -12.23 -5.64
CA ILE A 255 -0.75 -11.78 -4.25
C ILE A 255 -1.91 -12.50 -3.55
N VAL A 256 -1.85 -12.59 -2.22
CA VAL A 256 -2.93 -13.12 -1.37
C VAL A 256 -3.20 -12.11 -0.26
N MET A 257 -4.45 -11.86 0.10
CA MET A 257 -4.71 -10.99 1.25
C MET A 257 -4.32 -11.68 2.57
N ASN A 258 -3.72 -10.93 3.49
CA ASN A 258 -3.57 -11.40 4.86
C ASN A 258 -4.96 -11.40 5.53
N PRO A 259 -5.41 -12.47 6.19
CA PRO A 259 -6.68 -12.48 6.91
C PRO A 259 -6.71 -11.44 8.04
N LEU A 260 -7.90 -10.93 8.34
CA LEU A 260 -8.17 -10.11 9.52
C LEU A 260 -8.31 -11.00 10.77
N GLU A 261 -8.17 -10.35 11.93
CA GLU A 261 -8.56 -10.94 13.22
C GLU A 261 -10.10 -11.05 13.32
N ASP A 262 -10.59 -11.81 14.30
CA ASP A 262 -12.02 -12.15 14.46
C ASP A 262 -12.93 -10.91 14.68
N ASP A 263 -12.37 -9.80 15.15
CA ASP A 263 -13.06 -8.52 15.36
C ASP A 263 -13.02 -7.59 14.13
N GLY A 264 -12.40 -8.03 13.02
CA GLY A 264 -12.32 -7.27 11.78
C GLY A 264 -13.67 -7.10 11.08
N THR A 265 -13.81 -5.99 10.34
CA THR A 265 -15.01 -5.67 9.57
C THR A 265 -14.82 -5.85 8.06
N LEU A 266 -15.90 -5.86 7.28
CA LEU A 266 -15.82 -5.87 5.81
C LEU A 266 -15.12 -4.63 5.25
N HIS A 267 -15.26 -3.50 5.94
CA HIS A 267 -14.59 -2.27 5.53
C HIS A 267 -13.08 -2.36 5.77
N ASP A 268 -12.64 -3.04 6.83
CA ASP A 268 -11.20 -3.30 7.04
C ASP A 268 -10.62 -4.21 5.95
N GLU A 269 -11.41 -5.16 5.41
CA GLU A 269 -10.99 -5.98 4.26
C GLU A 269 -10.84 -5.14 2.99
N GLU A 270 -11.79 -4.24 2.74
CA GLU A 270 -11.77 -3.30 1.63
C GLU A 270 -10.56 -2.37 1.70
N ASP A 271 -10.31 -1.77 2.87
CA ASP A 271 -9.13 -0.96 3.17
C ASP A 271 -7.84 -1.72 2.84
N ARG A 272 -7.71 -2.98 3.30
CA ARG A 272 -6.55 -3.83 2.97
C ARG A 272 -6.39 -4.03 1.46
N PHE A 273 -7.49 -4.22 0.73
CA PHE A 273 -7.41 -4.36 -0.72
C PHE A 273 -7.02 -3.06 -1.44
N ILE A 274 -7.48 -1.89 -0.96
CA ILE A 274 -7.01 -0.58 -1.44
C ILE A 274 -5.49 -0.47 -1.31
N THR A 275 -4.92 -0.99 -0.22
CA THR A 275 -3.47 -1.03 0.00
C THR A 275 -2.77 -1.91 -1.02
N ILE A 276 -3.27 -3.12 -1.28
CA ILE A 276 -2.74 -4.03 -2.29
C ILE A 276 -2.77 -3.38 -3.68
N ARG A 277 -3.84 -2.66 -4.00
CA ARG A 277 -3.97 -1.90 -5.26
C ARG A 277 -2.92 -0.80 -5.33
N SER A 278 -2.76 -0.01 -4.27
CA SER A 278 -1.74 1.05 -4.20
C SER A 278 -0.32 0.49 -4.34
N ASP A 279 -0.02 -0.64 -3.69
CA ASP A 279 1.28 -1.32 -3.81
C ASP A 279 1.52 -1.88 -5.20
N ALA A 280 0.49 -2.40 -5.86
CA ALA A 280 0.60 -2.81 -7.25
C ALA A 280 0.97 -1.60 -8.13
N MET A 281 0.33 -0.46 -7.92
CA MET A 281 0.62 0.77 -8.66
C MET A 281 2.03 1.31 -8.41
N VAL A 282 2.51 1.31 -7.16
CA VAL A 282 3.89 1.69 -6.81
C VAL A 282 4.91 0.84 -7.57
N ASN A 283 4.62 -0.45 -7.73
CA ASN A 283 5.49 -1.43 -8.38
C ASN A 283 5.21 -1.61 -9.89
N ASN A 284 4.42 -0.73 -10.51
CA ASN A 284 4.01 -0.82 -11.93
C ASN A 284 3.34 -2.17 -12.30
N ARG A 285 2.68 -2.82 -11.34
CA ARG A 285 1.86 -4.01 -11.52
C ARG A 285 0.43 -3.59 -11.86
N ALA A 286 -0.06 -4.04 -13.02
CA ALA A 286 -1.42 -3.75 -13.46
C ALA A 286 -2.39 -4.80 -12.93
N LEU A 287 -3.31 -4.38 -12.05
CA LEU A 287 -4.44 -5.22 -11.63
C LEU A 287 -5.62 -5.00 -12.58
N TYR A 288 -6.15 -6.08 -13.13
CA TYR A 288 -7.20 -6.04 -14.15
C TYR A 288 -8.54 -6.47 -13.57
N ARG A 289 -9.50 -5.55 -13.63
CA ARG A 289 -10.92 -5.85 -13.37
C ARG A 289 -11.52 -6.69 -14.50
N SER A 290 -12.55 -7.47 -14.20
CA SER A 290 -13.38 -8.15 -15.19
C SER A 290 -14.06 -7.11 -16.08
N VAL A 291 -14.04 -7.37 -17.39
CA VAL A 291 -14.72 -6.54 -18.40
C VAL A 291 -16.23 -6.84 -18.49
N HIS A 292 -16.70 -7.84 -17.75
CA HIS A 292 -18.08 -8.33 -17.77
C HIS A 292 -18.93 -7.82 -16.60
N LEU A 293 -18.32 -7.03 -15.72
CA LEU A 293 -18.99 -6.38 -14.61
C LEU A 293 -19.10 -4.90 -14.91
N GLU A 294 -20.25 -4.32 -14.60
CA GLU A 294 -20.46 -2.86 -14.70
C GLU A 294 -19.35 -2.14 -13.94
N GLU A 295 -18.82 -1.05 -14.51
CA GLU A 295 -17.88 -0.20 -13.78
C GLU A 295 -18.55 0.28 -12.50
N GLU A 296 -17.85 0.15 -11.37
CA GLU A 296 -18.25 0.90 -10.18
C GLU A 296 -18.28 2.38 -10.55
N SER A 297 -19.26 3.10 -10.02
CA SER A 297 -19.20 4.56 -10.06
C SER A 297 -17.87 4.99 -9.47
N GLU A 298 -17.11 5.79 -10.22
CA GLU A 298 -15.88 6.40 -9.72
C GLU A 298 -16.12 6.98 -8.33
N PRO A 299 -15.24 6.73 -7.35
CA PRO A 299 -15.45 7.19 -6.00
C PRO A 299 -15.67 8.70 -6.01
N THR A 300 -16.72 9.15 -5.33
CA THR A 300 -17.01 10.57 -5.19
C THR A 300 -15.83 11.23 -4.49
N LEU A 301 -15.20 12.18 -5.19
CA LEU A 301 -14.03 12.88 -4.65
C LEU A 301 -14.46 14.11 -3.88
N ASP A 302 -14.04 14.21 -2.62
CA ASP A 302 -14.26 15.38 -1.78
C ASP A 302 -12.98 15.84 -1.08
N MET A 303 -13.06 16.94 -0.35
CA MET A 303 -11.94 17.51 0.39
C MET A 303 -11.91 17.06 1.86
N MET A 304 -12.68 16.05 2.29
CA MET A 304 -12.74 15.55 3.69
C MET A 304 -12.99 16.65 4.75
N GLY A 305 -13.67 17.73 4.39
CA GLY A 305 -13.89 18.88 5.29
C GLY A 305 -12.68 19.81 5.45
N PHE A 306 -11.63 19.66 4.64
CA PHE A 306 -10.57 20.64 4.46
C PHE A 306 -10.96 21.64 3.37
N ASP A 307 -10.41 22.86 3.44
CA ASP A 307 -10.68 23.87 2.40
C ASP A 307 -9.92 23.54 1.12
N GLN A 308 -8.75 22.91 1.27
CA GLN A 308 -7.91 22.48 0.17
C GLN A 308 -6.98 21.34 0.57
N ILE A 309 -6.70 20.45 -0.38
CA ILE A 309 -5.70 19.39 -0.26
C ILE A 309 -4.69 19.56 -1.41
N TYR A 310 -3.42 19.73 -1.07
CA TYR A 310 -2.34 19.99 -2.02
C TYR A 310 -1.43 18.78 -2.20
N ILE A 311 -0.93 18.61 -3.43
CA ILE A 311 0.17 17.71 -3.75
C ILE A 311 1.32 18.56 -4.30
N ILE A 312 2.46 18.53 -3.64
CA ILE A 312 3.71 19.12 -4.13
C ILE A 312 4.34 18.12 -5.09
N ASN A 313 4.46 18.48 -6.37
CA ASN A 313 5.05 17.61 -7.38
C ASN A 313 5.92 18.43 -8.34
N LEU A 314 7.12 17.93 -8.60
CA LEU A 314 7.97 18.49 -9.66
C LEU A 314 7.36 18.17 -11.02
N LYS A 315 7.25 19.18 -11.90
CA LYS A 315 6.71 19.02 -13.26
C LYS A 315 7.39 17.90 -14.07
N ARG A 316 8.70 17.71 -13.86
CA ARG A 316 9.50 16.64 -14.50
C ARG A 316 9.28 15.23 -13.91
N ARG A 317 8.39 15.06 -12.92
CA ARG A 317 8.05 13.77 -12.26
C ARG A 317 6.58 13.37 -12.50
N PRO A 318 6.15 13.17 -13.77
CA PRO A 318 4.74 12.84 -14.08
C PRO A 318 4.30 11.48 -13.53
N GLU A 319 5.22 10.53 -13.40
CA GLU A 319 4.97 9.20 -12.83
C GLU A 319 4.56 9.30 -11.35
N ARG A 320 5.31 10.09 -10.55
CA ARG A 320 4.99 10.33 -9.14
C ARG A 320 3.65 11.03 -8.97
N ARG A 321 3.38 12.02 -9.82
CA ARG A 321 2.08 12.73 -9.88
C ARG A 321 0.92 11.77 -10.10
N THR A 322 1.04 10.93 -11.13
CA THR A 322 -0.01 9.97 -11.51
C THR A 322 -0.27 8.98 -10.39
N ARG A 323 0.79 8.47 -9.76
CA ARG A 323 0.69 7.57 -8.61
C ARG A 323 -0.03 8.23 -7.43
N MET A 324 0.39 9.43 -7.00
CA MET A 324 -0.21 10.13 -5.87
C MET A 324 -1.69 10.46 -6.12
N LEU A 325 -2.04 10.94 -7.32
CA LEU A 325 -3.42 11.25 -7.69
C LEU A 325 -4.32 10.01 -7.68
N ASN A 326 -3.84 8.89 -8.22
CA ASN A 326 -4.61 7.66 -8.21
C ASN A 326 -4.77 7.09 -6.80
N MET A 327 -3.77 7.22 -5.95
CA MET A 327 -3.87 6.81 -4.54
C MET A 327 -4.91 7.64 -3.80
N LEU A 328 -4.89 8.98 -3.94
CA LEU A 328 -5.91 9.85 -3.35
C LEU A 328 -7.30 9.54 -3.89
N LYS A 329 -7.41 9.28 -5.19
CA LYS A 329 -8.65 8.86 -5.84
C LYS A 329 -9.20 7.57 -5.23
N ASN A 330 -8.35 6.57 -4.96
CA ASN A 330 -8.77 5.33 -4.30
C ASN A 330 -9.28 5.55 -2.86
N HIS A 331 -8.87 6.63 -2.20
CA HIS A 331 -9.41 7.04 -0.90
C HIS A 331 -10.57 8.06 -1.02
N GLY A 332 -11.11 8.32 -2.21
CA GLY A 332 -12.17 9.30 -2.42
C GLY A 332 -11.76 10.75 -2.17
N VAL A 333 -10.46 11.07 -2.32
CA VAL A 333 -9.90 12.38 -1.98
C VAL A 333 -9.64 13.20 -3.24
N LYS A 334 -10.23 14.40 -3.27
CA LYS A 334 -9.94 15.45 -4.25
C LYS A 334 -8.69 16.22 -3.81
N ALA A 335 -7.79 16.50 -4.74
CA ALA A 335 -6.58 17.28 -4.47
C ALA A 335 -6.18 18.17 -5.65
N LYS A 336 -5.46 19.25 -5.36
CA LYS A 336 -4.82 20.15 -6.33
C LYS A 336 -3.33 19.85 -6.40
N VAL A 337 -2.85 19.60 -7.60
CA VAL A 337 -1.41 19.55 -7.86
C VAL A 337 -0.86 20.97 -7.85
N THR A 338 0.13 21.21 -7.00
CA THR A 338 0.95 22.42 -6.97
C THR A 338 2.28 22.10 -7.63
N GLU A 339 2.65 22.86 -8.66
CA GLU A 339 3.95 22.72 -9.31
C GLU A 339 5.05 23.11 -8.30
N ALA A 340 5.87 22.12 -7.93
CA ALA A 340 6.99 22.32 -7.02
C ALA A 340 8.10 23.13 -7.70
N VAL A 341 8.81 23.93 -6.90
CA VAL A 341 9.97 24.69 -7.35
C VAL A 341 11.14 23.72 -7.56
N ASP A 342 11.53 23.52 -8.82
CA ASP A 342 12.62 22.62 -9.15
C ASP A 342 13.98 23.26 -8.88
N GLY A 343 14.70 22.70 -7.90
CA GLY A 343 16.05 23.13 -7.54
C GLY A 343 17.03 23.13 -8.72
N GLN A 344 16.82 22.28 -9.74
CA GLN A 344 17.66 22.25 -10.94
C GLN A 344 17.47 23.47 -11.85
N THR A 345 16.36 24.19 -11.69
CA THR A 345 16.01 25.37 -12.52
C THR A 345 16.24 26.69 -11.79
N LEU A 346 16.58 26.64 -10.50
CA LEU A 346 16.84 27.83 -9.70
C LEU A 346 18.11 28.53 -10.16
N ASN A 347 18.02 29.85 -10.30
CA ASN A 347 19.16 30.71 -10.58
C ASN A 347 19.27 31.81 -9.54
N THR A 348 20.47 32.39 -9.44
CA THR A 348 20.81 33.39 -8.43
C THR A 348 19.93 34.63 -8.49
N THR A 349 19.59 35.13 -9.69
CA THR A 349 18.76 36.34 -9.85
C THR A 349 17.36 36.13 -9.27
N TYR A 350 16.76 34.98 -9.56
CA TYR A 350 15.45 34.61 -9.01
C TYR A 350 15.48 34.53 -7.47
N LEU A 351 16.51 33.88 -6.91
CA LEU A 351 16.67 33.77 -5.46
C LEU A 351 16.91 35.13 -4.78
N LYS A 352 17.72 36.01 -5.38
CA LYS A 352 17.94 37.39 -4.90
C LYS A 352 16.64 38.19 -4.90
N ASN A 353 15.83 38.09 -5.96
CA ASN A 353 14.55 38.78 -6.06
C ASN A 353 13.53 38.31 -5.00
N LEU A 354 13.55 37.01 -4.66
CA LEU A 354 12.76 36.47 -3.55
C LEU A 354 13.32 36.82 -2.16
N GLY A 355 14.55 37.37 -2.10
CA GLY A 355 15.24 37.68 -0.86
C GLY A 355 15.73 36.44 -0.11
N VAL A 356 15.98 35.34 -0.82
CA VAL A 356 16.48 34.09 -0.24
C VAL A 356 17.93 34.27 0.22
N ARG A 357 18.17 34.01 1.51
CA ARG A 357 19.49 34.00 2.14
C ARG A 357 19.54 32.83 3.12
N MET A 358 20.62 32.06 3.09
CA MET A 358 20.85 31.00 4.06
C MET A 358 21.07 31.60 5.46
N LEU A 359 20.67 30.88 6.50
CA LEU A 359 21.02 31.22 7.87
C LEU A 359 22.56 31.21 8.02
N PRO A 360 23.20 32.31 8.48
CA PRO A 360 24.65 32.33 8.66
C PRO A 360 25.14 31.21 9.57
N GLY A 361 26.13 30.44 9.12
CA GLY A 361 26.69 29.31 9.87
C GLY A 361 25.84 28.04 9.85
N TYR A 362 24.78 27.99 9.02
CA TYR A 362 24.08 26.73 8.76
C TYR A 362 25.01 25.73 8.07
N VAL A 363 25.06 24.52 8.61
CA VAL A 363 25.73 23.36 8.03
C VAL A 363 24.86 22.14 8.32
N ASP A 364 24.55 21.39 7.26
CA ASP A 364 23.80 20.15 7.30
C ASP A 364 24.43 19.18 8.33
N PRO A 365 23.64 18.65 9.28
CA PRO A 365 24.16 17.83 10.37
C PRO A 365 24.66 16.45 9.92
N HIS A 366 24.21 15.94 8.77
CA HIS A 366 24.48 14.58 8.31
C HIS A 366 25.68 14.54 7.36
N TRP A 367 25.81 15.54 6.51
CA TRP A 367 26.78 15.60 5.41
C TRP A 367 27.83 16.70 5.59
N GLY A 368 27.63 17.62 6.53
CA GLY A 368 28.60 18.70 6.79
C GLY A 368 28.66 19.74 5.66
N ARG A 369 27.56 19.96 4.92
CA ARG A 369 27.49 20.85 3.75
C ARG A 369 26.50 22.00 3.93
N GLU A 370 26.59 23.00 3.06
CA GLU A 370 25.57 24.06 2.96
C GLU A 370 24.26 23.54 2.33
N LEU A 371 23.24 24.41 2.29
CA LEU A 371 21.96 24.15 1.61
C LEU A 371 22.16 23.76 0.14
N THR A 372 21.46 22.72 -0.32
CA THR A 372 21.33 22.46 -1.75
C THR A 372 20.21 23.28 -2.37
N LEU A 373 20.29 23.52 -3.69
CA LEU A 373 19.19 24.12 -4.45
C LEU A 373 17.93 23.26 -4.43
N GLY A 374 18.06 21.94 -4.30
CA GLY A 374 16.93 21.03 -4.08
C GLY A 374 16.23 21.27 -2.74
N GLU A 375 17.00 21.45 -1.65
CA GLU A 375 16.46 21.83 -0.33
C GLU A 375 15.79 23.21 -0.37
N VAL A 376 16.38 24.18 -1.09
CA VAL A 376 15.78 25.50 -1.33
C VAL A 376 14.47 25.37 -2.12
N GLY A 377 14.44 24.56 -3.18
CA GLY A 377 13.24 24.30 -3.98
C GLY A 377 12.12 23.64 -3.17
N CYS A 378 12.45 22.65 -2.35
CA CYS A 378 11.52 22.03 -1.41
C CYS A 378 10.94 23.08 -0.44
N PHE A 379 11.80 23.88 0.21
CA PHE A 379 11.35 24.94 1.11
C PHE A 379 10.39 25.93 0.42
N LEU A 380 10.77 26.43 -0.75
CA LEU A 380 9.96 27.39 -1.51
C LEU A 380 8.61 26.80 -1.91
N SER A 381 8.56 25.51 -2.24
CA SER A 381 7.31 24.82 -2.60
C SER A 381 6.30 24.82 -1.43
N HIS A 382 6.76 24.52 -0.21
CA HIS A 382 5.92 24.64 0.99
C HIS A 382 5.58 26.10 1.31
N TYR A 383 6.56 27.00 1.23
CA TYR A 383 6.37 28.43 1.50
C TYR A 383 5.26 29.05 0.64
N PHE A 384 5.22 28.73 -0.66
CA PHE A 384 4.17 29.24 -1.54
C PHE A 384 2.78 28.67 -1.22
N ILE A 385 2.70 27.43 -0.72
CA ILE A 385 1.43 26.90 -0.21
C ILE A 385 1.03 27.62 1.09
N TRP A 386 1.96 27.89 2.01
CA TRP A 386 1.66 28.68 3.21
C TRP A 386 1.13 30.07 2.86
N LYS A 387 1.68 30.69 1.80
CA LYS A 387 1.17 31.96 1.25
C LYS A 387 -0.25 31.79 0.68
N ASP A 388 -0.50 30.75 -0.12
CA ASP A 388 -1.83 30.44 -0.67
C ASP A 388 -2.89 30.25 0.43
N ILE A 389 -2.54 29.58 1.53
CA ILE A 389 -3.42 29.42 2.71
C ILE A 389 -3.82 30.78 3.28
N MET A 390 -2.85 31.70 3.43
CA MET A 390 -3.11 33.05 3.97
C MET A 390 -3.90 33.91 2.98
N ASP A 391 -3.50 33.92 1.72
CA ASP A 391 -4.06 34.78 0.67
C ASP A 391 -5.51 34.38 0.35
N ASN A 392 -5.86 33.09 0.45
CA ASN A 392 -7.22 32.59 0.25
C ASN A 392 -7.99 32.35 1.56
N ASN A 393 -7.41 32.72 2.71
CA ASN A 393 -8.00 32.55 4.04
C ASN A 393 -8.50 31.11 4.31
N HIS A 394 -7.76 30.09 3.86
CA HIS A 394 -8.07 28.70 4.16
C HIS A 394 -7.89 28.48 5.67
N ARG A 395 -8.92 27.95 6.35
CA ARG A 395 -8.91 27.57 7.76
C ARG A 395 -7.96 26.42 8.01
N ARG A 396 -8.08 25.34 7.24
CA ARG A 396 -7.27 24.12 7.36
C ARG A 396 -7.07 23.44 6.00
N VAL A 397 -5.85 22.96 5.77
CA VAL A 397 -5.47 22.27 4.54
C VAL A 397 -4.63 21.03 4.85
N ILE A 398 -4.57 20.09 3.90
CA ILE A 398 -3.57 19.02 3.90
C ILE A 398 -2.54 19.30 2.82
N ILE A 399 -1.27 19.02 3.12
CA ILE A 399 -0.16 19.11 2.17
C ILE A 399 0.50 17.74 2.09
N PHE A 400 0.66 17.21 0.87
CA PHE A 400 1.39 15.98 0.56
C PHE A 400 2.57 16.25 -0.36
N GLU A 401 3.67 15.53 -0.16
CA GLU A 401 4.70 15.33 -1.19
C GLU A 401 4.30 14.18 -2.15
N ASP A 402 4.89 14.16 -3.34
CA ASP A 402 4.54 13.21 -4.42
C ASP A 402 5.04 11.77 -4.23
N ASP A 403 5.86 11.54 -3.21
CA ASP A 403 6.42 10.25 -2.82
C ASP A 403 5.87 9.70 -1.50
N ALA A 404 4.73 10.24 -1.05
CA ALA A 404 3.90 9.63 -0.01
C ALA A 404 3.15 8.39 -0.52
N ARG A 405 2.98 7.43 0.39
CA ARG A 405 2.04 6.30 0.39
C ARG A 405 1.08 6.51 1.54
N LEU A 406 -0.21 6.28 1.33
CA LEU A 406 -1.24 6.42 2.35
C LEU A 406 -1.57 5.08 2.99
N ASP A 407 -1.89 5.13 4.28
CA ASP A 407 -2.44 3.99 5.02
C ASP A 407 -3.83 3.61 4.46
N PRO A 408 -4.17 2.31 4.43
CA PRO A 408 -5.52 1.82 4.09
C PRO A 408 -6.66 2.66 4.66
N SER A 409 -6.58 2.93 5.96
CA SER A 409 -7.59 3.64 6.75
C SER A 409 -7.36 5.15 6.80
N PHE A 410 -6.54 5.69 5.89
CA PHE A 410 -6.12 7.10 5.85
C PHE A 410 -7.29 8.07 6.04
N ARG A 411 -8.35 7.92 5.24
CA ARG A 411 -9.50 8.83 5.27
C ARG A 411 -10.17 8.81 6.65
N ARG A 412 -10.49 7.61 7.14
CA ARG A 412 -11.18 7.41 8.42
C ARG A 412 -10.35 7.89 9.61
N ARG A 413 -9.09 7.48 9.71
CA ARG A 413 -8.20 7.89 10.80
C ARG A 413 -7.92 9.39 10.76
N THR A 414 -7.78 9.99 9.58
CA THR A 414 -7.60 11.44 9.45
C THR A 414 -8.85 12.18 9.93
N LEU A 415 -10.06 11.77 9.53
CA LEU A 415 -11.30 12.40 9.99
C LEU A 415 -11.48 12.26 11.52
N GLN A 416 -11.27 11.07 12.08
CA GLN A 416 -11.32 10.83 13.52
C GLN A 416 -10.30 11.68 14.27
N MET A 417 -9.06 11.74 13.78
CA MET A 417 -8.00 12.56 14.36
C MET A 417 -8.37 14.05 14.34
N MET A 418 -8.99 14.54 13.26
CA MET A 418 -9.43 15.94 13.19
C MET A 418 -10.53 16.24 14.21
N GLU A 419 -11.46 15.33 14.45
CA GLU A 419 -12.48 15.48 15.50
C GLU A 419 -11.83 15.58 16.89
N GLU A 420 -10.87 14.70 17.20
CA GLU A 420 -10.12 14.75 18.46
C GLU A 420 -9.33 16.06 18.60
N ALA A 421 -8.62 16.47 17.54
CA ALA A 421 -7.81 17.69 17.53
C ALA A 421 -8.67 18.94 17.74
N GLU A 422 -9.80 19.07 17.06
CA GLU A 422 -10.68 20.24 17.19
C GLU A 422 -11.37 20.32 18.55
N LYS A 423 -11.63 19.18 19.18
CA LYS A 423 -12.25 19.11 20.50
C LYS A 423 -11.26 19.40 21.63
N GLU A 424 -10.11 18.72 21.64
CA GLU A 424 -9.18 18.73 22.77
C GLU A 424 -8.08 19.81 22.63
N VAL A 425 -7.77 20.22 21.40
CA VAL A 425 -6.73 21.23 21.10
C VAL A 425 -7.23 22.21 20.03
N PRO A 426 -8.29 22.99 20.28
CA PRO A 426 -8.93 23.85 19.27
C PRO A 426 -7.99 24.90 18.66
N ASP A 427 -6.86 25.13 19.30
CA ASP A 427 -5.80 26.05 18.93
C ASP A 427 -4.57 25.29 18.37
N TRP A 428 -4.76 24.20 17.63
CA TRP A 428 -3.67 23.51 16.93
C TRP A 428 -3.16 24.32 15.72
N ASP A 429 -1.88 24.14 15.34
CA ASP A 429 -1.28 24.79 14.17
C ASP A 429 -0.91 23.81 13.07
N LEU A 430 -0.31 22.68 13.44
CA LEU A 430 0.21 21.67 12.52
C LEU A 430 -0.08 20.27 13.08
N ILE A 431 -0.45 19.33 12.22
CA ILE A 431 -0.55 17.91 12.60
C ILE A 431 0.20 17.06 11.58
N TYR A 432 1.23 16.34 12.02
CA TYR A 432 1.93 15.40 11.15
C TYR A 432 1.04 14.20 10.82
N LEU A 433 0.98 13.87 9.53
CA LEU A 433 0.32 12.66 9.01
C LEU A 433 1.34 11.59 8.63
N GLY A 434 2.53 12.02 8.20
CA GLY A 434 3.70 11.19 7.94
C GLY A 434 4.98 11.96 8.25
N ARG A 435 5.85 11.37 9.07
CA ARG A 435 7.13 11.94 9.50
C ARG A 435 8.10 10.84 9.90
N LYS A 436 9.37 11.19 10.10
CA LYS A 436 10.37 10.35 10.75
C LYS A 436 10.76 10.94 12.10
N GLN A 437 10.46 10.23 13.18
CA GLN A 437 11.01 10.57 14.48
C GLN A 437 12.54 10.38 14.46
N MET A 438 13.28 11.43 14.81
CA MET A 438 14.75 11.42 14.73
C MET A 438 15.41 11.03 16.06
N THR A 439 14.65 11.09 17.15
CA THR A 439 15.06 10.65 18.49
C THR A 439 14.22 9.46 18.94
N ASN A 440 14.72 8.66 19.87
CA ASN A 440 13.93 7.59 20.51
C ASN A 440 13.18 8.13 21.74
N ASP A 441 12.89 9.42 21.78
CA ASP A 441 12.22 10.04 22.91
C ASP A 441 10.81 9.49 23.00
N LYS A 442 10.36 9.26 24.24
CA LYS A 442 8.97 8.86 24.45
C LYS A 442 8.08 10.07 24.19
N GLU A 443 7.27 9.99 23.15
CA GLU A 443 6.25 11.00 22.87
C GLU A 443 5.01 10.76 23.72
N GLU A 444 4.50 11.85 24.28
CA GLU A 444 3.34 11.80 25.16
C GLU A 444 2.05 11.94 24.36
N ARG A 445 1.03 11.18 24.78
CA ARG A 445 -0.31 11.26 24.20
C ARG A 445 -0.96 12.58 24.58
N VAL A 446 -1.62 13.22 23.61
CA VAL A 446 -2.42 14.41 23.87
C VAL A 446 -3.59 14.02 24.79
N PRO A 447 -3.76 14.67 25.95
CA PRO A 447 -4.84 14.32 26.88
C PRO A 447 -6.22 14.33 26.20
N GLY A 448 -7.05 13.33 26.50
CA GLY A 448 -8.41 13.21 25.93
C GLY A 448 -8.48 12.61 24.52
N THR A 449 -7.35 12.26 23.91
CA THR A 449 -7.29 11.74 22.53
C THR A 449 -6.83 10.28 22.49
N THR A 450 -7.21 9.55 21.44
CA THR A 450 -6.76 8.18 21.17
C THR A 450 -5.82 8.07 19.98
N SER A 451 -5.68 9.15 19.20
CA SER A 451 -4.87 9.15 17.97
C SER A 451 -3.75 10.19 17.94
N LEU A 452 -3.62 11.07 18.93
CA LEU A 452 -2.68 12.21 18.86
C LEU A 452 -1.55 12.15 19.90
N LEU A 453 -0.35 12.51 19.48
CA LEU A 453 0.85 12.66 20.31
C LEU A 453 1.43 14.08 20.18
N TRP A 454 2.18 14.50 21.20
CA TRP A 454 3.12 15.63 21.14
C TRP A 454 4.43 15.17 20.49
N PRO A 455 4.76 15.65 19.27
CA PRO A 455 5.90 15.12 18.53
C PRO A 455 7.23 15.63 19.08
N SER A 456 8.25 14.77 19.11
CA SER A 456 9.64 15.16 19.33
C SER A 456 10.30 15.62 18.01
N TYR A 457 11.61 15.86 18.04
CA TYR A 457 12.38 16.23 16.84
C TYR A 457 12.14 15.24 15.70
N SER A 458 11.66 15.76 14.57
CA SER A 458 11.17 14.97 13.46
C SER A 458 11.61 15.51 12.11
N TYR A 459 11.89 14.61 11.18
CA TYR A 459 12.17 14.86 9.77
C TYR A 459 11.00 14.42 8.88
N TRP A 460 11.13 14.70 7.59
CA TRP A 460 10.16 14.48 6.54
C TRP A 460 8.94 15.39 6.65
N GLN A 461 8.79 16.29 5.68
CA GLN A 461 7.53 16.99 5.41
C GLN A 461 6.63 16.25 4.42
N LEU A 462 6.65 14.91 4.52
CA LEU A 462 5.96 13.99 3.63
C LEU A 462 4.46 14.30 3.54
N ALA A 463 3.80 14.46 4.70
CA ALA A 463 2.39 14.80 4.77
C ALA A 463 2.02 15.45 6.11
N TYR A 464 1.31 16.57 6.08
CA TYR A 464 0.81 17.23 7.28
C TYR A 464 -0.45 18.07 7.03
N VAL A 465 -1.21 18.28 8.10
CA VAL A 465 -2.29 19.26 8.19
C VAL A 465 -1.72 20.59 8.66
N LEU A 466 -2.16 21.70 8.06
CA LEU A 466 -1.77 23.05 8.49
C LEU A 466 -2.98 23.96 8.62
N SER A 467 -3.07 24.68 9.74
CA SER A 467 -4.08 25.72 9.94
C SER A 467 -3.62 27.07 9.36
N ASN A 468 -4.57 27.97 9.11
CA ASN A 468 -4.26 29.35 8.72
C ASN A 468 -3.27 30.02 9.69
N ARG A 469 -3.49 29.78 10.98
CA ARG A 469 -2.69 30.37 12.07
C ARG A 469 -1.28 29.79 12.07
N GLY A 470 -1.14 28.48 11.85
CA GLY A 470 0.15 27.83 11.66
C GLY A 470 0.92 28.41 10.48
N ALA A 471 0.28 28.54 9.32
CA ALA A 471 0.89 29.14 8.13
C ALA A 471 1.40 30.58 8.39
N ARG A 472 0.61 31.40 9.09
CA ARG A 472 1.00 32.76 9.49
C ARG A 472 2.21 32.75 10.43
N LYS A 473 2.21 31.90 11.47
CA LYS A 473 3.36 31.75 12.40
C LYS A 473 4.65 31.38 11.65
N LEU A 474 4.58 30.51 10.65
CA LEU A 474 5.73 30.13 9.82
C LEU A 474 6.20 31.30 8.94
N ILE A 475 5.29 32.02 8.28
CA ILE A 475 5.66 33.13 7.38
C ILE A 475 6.20 34.34 8.15
N ASP A 476 5.63 34.67 9.30
CA ASP A 476 5.97 35.88 10.09
C ASP A 476 7.42 35.87 10.59
N GLN A 477 8.04 34.70 10.67
CA GLN A 477 9.48 34.56 10.97
C GLN A 477 10.40 35.02 9.85
N LYS A 478 9.85 35.38 8.68
CA LYS A 478 10.60 35.80 7.48
C LYS A 478 11.65 34.74 7.09
N PRO A 479 11.26 33.46 6.95
CA PRO A 479 12.22 32.36 6.83
C PRO A 479 13.10 32.45 5.58
N LEU A 480 12.63 33.11 4.50
CA LEU A 480 13.44 33.29 3.29
C LEU A 480 14.75 34.06 3.55
N ARG A 481 14.79 34.96 4.54
CA ARG A 481 15.99 35.77 4.83
C ARG A 481 17.02 35.07 5.72
N LYS A 482 16.68 33.88 6.22
CA LYS A 482 17.50 33.07 7.16
C LYS A 482 17.12 31.60 6.99
N MET A 483 17.18 31.13 5.75
CA MET A 483 16.68 29.82 5.34
C MET A 483 17.57 28.70 5.89
N ILE A 484 16.90 27.66 6.36
CA ILE A 484 17.40 26.31 6.63
C ILE A 484 16.41 25.34 5.97
N PRO A 485 16.73 24.05 5.78
CA PRO A 485 15.78 23.11 5.19
C PRO A 485 14.45 23.11 5.94
N VAL A 486 13.34 22.84 5.23
CA VAL A 486 12.01 22.86 5.84
C VAL A 486 11.88 21.85 6.97
N ASP A 487 12.58 20.72 6.85
CA ASP A 487 12.71 19.66 7.87
C ASP A 487 13.42 20.12 9.14
N GLU A 488 14.22 21.18 9.09
CA GLU A 488 14.83 21.78 10.27
C GLU A 488 14.01 22.97 10.77
N TYR A 489 13.45 23.74 9.85
CA TYR A 489 12.69 24.95 10.16
C TYR A 489 11.42 24.65 10.96
N ILE A 490 10.65 23.63 10.59
CA ILE A 490 9.42 23.29 11.31
C ILE A 490 9.73 22.84 12.76
N PRO A 491 10.66 21.90 13.02
CA PRO A 491 11.03 21.56 14.39
C PRO A 491 11.57 22.73 15.21
N VAL A 492 12.29 23.67 14.59
CA VAL A 492 12.68 24.92 15.26
C VAL A 492 11.42 25.67 15.71
N MET A 493 10.42 25.82 14.85
CA MET A 493 9.20 26.54 15.19
C MET A 493 8.31 25.86 16.23
N ILE A 494 8.41 24.53 16.36
CA ILE A 494 7.75 23.72 17.40
C ILE A 494 8.54 23.76 18.73
N ASP A 495 9.75 24.34 18.74
CA ASP A 495 10.66 24.41 19.89
C ASP A 495 11.18 23.04 20.36
N HIS A 496 11.37 22.11 19.41
CA HIS A 496 11.86 20.75 19.67
C HIS A 496 13.15 20.42 18.90
N HIS A 497 13.78 21.41 18.28
CA HIS A 497 15.01 21.22 17.51
C HIS A 497 16.26 21.22 18.42
N PRO A 498 17.21 20.27 18.27
CA PRO A 498 18.33 20.08 19.21
C PRO A 498 19.45 21.12 19.11
N LYS A 499 19.52 21.91 18.04
CA LYS A 499 20.57 22.95 17.87
C LYS A 499 20.10 24.35 18.28
N ASP A 500 20.52 24.79 19.45
CA ASP A 500 20.23 26.14 19.97
C ASP A 500 20.73 27.27 19.08
N SER A 501 21.86 27.05 18.39
CA SER A 501 22.44 28.02 17.46
C SER A 501 21.49 28.35 16.30
N TRP A 502 20.57 27.45 15.95
CA TRP A 502 19.53 27.72 14.97
C TRP A 502 18.28 28.28 15.66
N ASN A 503 17.87 27.71 16.78
CA ASN A 503 16.69 28.11 17.55
C ASN A 503 16.68 29.61 17.89
N ILE A 504 17.83 30.16 18.32
CA ILE A 504 17.93 31.57 18.73
C ILE A 504 17.58 32.56 17.61
N ASN A 505 17.70 32.14 16.34
CA ASN A 505 17.39 32.98 15.19
C ASN A 505 15.89 33.08 14.91
N PHE A 506 15.05 32.28 15.56
CA PHE A 506 13.60 32.24 15.36
C PHE A 506 12.89 32.48 16.68
N SER A 507 11.98 33.46 16.70
CA SER A 507 11.21 33.82 17.89
C SER A 507 9.95 34.60 17.50
N PRO A 508 8.78 34.32 18.10
CA PRO A 508 8.53 33.22 19.04
C PRO A 508 8.47 31.85 18.34
N ARG A 509 8.95 30.79 19.02
CA ARG A 509 8.87 29.39 18.56
C ARG A 509 7.68 28.71 19.23
N ASN A 510 6.48 29.04 18.77
CA ASN A 510 5.23 28.65 19.41
C ASN A 510 4.26 27.96 18.44
N LEU A 511 4.77 27.24 17.45
CA LEU A 511 3.97 26.42 16.55
C LEU A 511 3.44 25.21 17.32
N ARG A 512 2.14 25.17 17.60
CA ARG A 512 1.51 24.09 18.36
C ARG A 512 1.27 22.91 17.44
N ALA A 513 2.23 21.98 17.41
CA ALA A 513 2.18 20.81 16.56
C ALA A 513 1.75 19.54 17.32
N MET A 514 1.06 18.64 16.62
CA MET A 514 0.75 17.28 17.06
C MET A 514 1.18 16.28 15.97
N SER A 515 1.15 14.99 16.28
CA SER A 515 1.29 13.91 15.29
C SER A 515 0.17 12.90 15.48
N ILE A 516 -0.37 12.37 14.39
CA ILE A 516 -1.22 11.18 14.47
C ILE A 516 -0.37 9.94 14.77
N GLU A 517 -0.93 9.01 15.55
CA GLU A 517 -0.34 7.71 15.87
C GLU A 517 -1.41 6.60 15.84
N PRO A 518 -1.22 5.52 15.06
CA PRO A 518 -0.15 5.33 14.08
C PRO A 518 -0.23 6.33 12.91
N LEU A 519 0.92 6.69 12.34
CA LEU A 519 1.01 7.52 11.13
C LEU A 519 0.09 7.01 10.00
N VAL A 520 -0.43 7.90 9.16
CA VAL A 520 -1.31 7.55 8.03
C VAL A 520 -0.68 7.82 6.67
N ALA A 521 0.55 8.33 6.66
CA ALA A 521 1.34 8.53 5.46
C ALA A 521 2.79 8.06 5.70
N TYR A 522 3.34 7.35 4.72
CA TYR A 522 4.66 6.72 4.76
C TYR A 522 5.39 6.98 3.44
N PRO A 523 6.73 7.03 3.41
CA PRO A 523 7.43 7.19 2.15
C PRO A 523 7.22 5.95 1.26
N THR A 524 7.13 6.17 -0.05
CA THR A 524 7.03 5.06 -1.03
C THR A 524 8.29 4.18 -1.03
N HIS A 525 9.45 4.77 -0.73
CA HIS A 525 10.74 4.09 -0.65
C HIS A 525 11.56 4.73 0.48
N TYR A 526 12.28 3.91 1.23
CA TYR A 526 13.20 4.36 2.27
C TYR A 526 14.63 4.49 1.72
N LYS A 527 15.43 5.34 2.37
CA LYS A 527 16.85 5.48 2.05
C LYS A 527 17.55 4.12 2.17
N GLY A 528 18.13 3.65 1.06
CA GLY A 528 18.75 2.32 0.96
C GLY A 528 17.98 1.34 0.06
N ASP A 529 16.71 1.63 -0.25
CA ASP A 529 15.93 0.83 -1.19
C ASP A 529 16.49 0.97 -2.61
N GLN A 530 16.42 -0.10 -3.40
CA GLN A 530 16.96 -0.14 -4.77
C GLN A 530 16.39 0.97 -5.69
N ASN A 531 15.17 1.42 -5.42
CA ASN A 531 14.46 2.44 -6.21
C ASN A 531 14.34 3.80 -5.48
N TYR A 532 15.07 4.02 -4.39
CA TYR A 532 15.08 5.30 -3.68
C TYR A 532 15.74 6.39 -4.52
N ILE A 533 15.01 7.48 -4.76
CA ILE A 533 15.51 8.66 -5.49
C ILE A 533 15.14 9.92 -4.71
N SER A 534 16.15 10.68 -4.28
CA SER A 534 15.97 11.98 -3.65
C SER A 534 16.24 13.11 -4.64
N ASP A 535 15.29 14.03 -4.78
CA ASP A 535 15.43 15.25 -5.58
C ASP A 535 15.98 16.44 -4.78
N THR A 536 16.15 16.28 -3.45
CA THR A 536 16.70 17.31 -2.53
C THR A 536 18.16 17.05 -2.19
N GLU A 537 18.52 15.80 -1.86
CA GLU A 537 19.87 15.44 -1.37
C GLU A 537 20.95 15.47 -2.47
N PHE A 538 20.60 15.19 -3.73
CA PHE A 538 21.54 15.03 -4.85
C PHE A 538 21.50 16.20 -5.84
N SER A 539 21.54 17.44 -5.34
CA SER A 539 21.53 18.66 -6.17
C SER A 539 22.71 19.61 -5.85
N PHE A 540 22.91 20.62 -6.70
CA PHE A 540 23.99 21.60 -6.51
C PHE A 540 23.80 22.41 -5.21
N LEU A 541 24.91 22.85 -4.62
CA LEU A 541 24.89 23.75 -3.47
C LEU A 541 24.38 25.13 -3.87
N ILE A 542 23.83 25.86 -2.91
CA ILE A 542 23.46 27.26 -3.07
C ILE A 542 24.70 28.10 -3.45
N PRO A 543 24.59 29.04 -4.43
CA PRO A 543 25.69 29.93 -4.80
C PRO A 543 26.24 30.74 -3.62
N SER A 544 27.57 30.79 -3.49
CA SER A 544 28.26 31.47 -2.37
C SER A 544 28.04 32.99 -2.33
N ASP A 545 27.72 33.62 -3.46
CA ASP A 545 27.44 35.05 -3.56
C ASP A 545 26.11 35.45 -2.90
N LEU A 546 25.20 34.49 -2.70
CA LEU A 546 23.97 34.69 -1.91
C LEU A 546 24.24 34.78 -0.40
N ASN A 547 25.39 34.26 0.07
CA ASN A 547 25.82 34.29 1.47
C ASN A 547 26.68 35.51 1.80
N SER A 548 27.15 36.25 0.80
CA SER A 548 27.91 37.47 1.02
C SER A 548 26.98 38.57 1.56
N GLN A 549 27.24 39.04 2.79
CA GLN A 549 26.68 40.30 3.24
C GLN A 549 27.20 41.39 2.31
N GLU A 550 26.38 41.87 1.37
CA GLU A 550 26.58 43.22 0.89
C GLU A 550 26.50 44.13 2.12
N LYS A 551 27.67 44.64 2.52
CA LYS A 551 27.79 45.87 3.30
C LYS A 551 27.18 46.99 2.45
N ASN A 552 25.86 47.09 2.44
CA ASN A 552 25.20 48.32 2.04
C ASN A 552 25.28 49.27 3.23
N GLU A 553 26.47 49.88 3.38
CA GLU A 553 26.58 51.20 3.98
C GLU A 553 25.78 52.19 3.12
N ASP A 554 24.86 52.88 3.77
CA ASP A 554 24.32 54.19 3.41
C ASP A 554 24.03 54.49 1.93
N PHE A 555 22.83 54.13 1.48
CA PHE A 555 22.20 54.72 0.29
C PHE A 555 20.88 55.44 0.60
N TYR A 556 20.62 55.82 1.86
CA TYR A 556 19.42 56.58 2.26
C TYR A 556 19.67 57.87 3.07
N THR A 557 20.90 58.38 3.09
CA THR A 557 21.25 59.65 3.77
C THR A 557 22.03 60.59 2.86
N ARG A 558 21.51 60.87 1.65
CA ARG A 558 21.89 62.04 0.84
C ARG A 558 20.72 62.58 0.02
N THR A 559 19.66 63.03 0.69
CA THR A 559 18.64 63.92 0.12
C THR A 559 18.20 65.00 1.11
N ALA A 560 19.12 65.46 1.96
CA ALA A 560 18.97 66.68 2.74
C ALA A 560 20.27 67.45 2.64
N ASP A 561 20.42 68.25 1.57
CA ASP A 561 21.24 69.47 1.51
C ASP A 561 21.34 69.95 0.05
N ILE A 562 20.26 70.50 -0.50
CA ILE A 562 20.35 71.58 -1.50
C ILE A 562 19.18 72.54 -1.26
N SER A 563 19.36 73.47 -0.32
CA SER A 563 18.66 74.74 -0.30
C SER A 563 19.69 75.85 -0.19
N HIS A 564 19.62 76.77 -1.15
CA HIS A 564 20.36 78.04 -1.30
C HIS A 564 21.54 78.07 -2.29
N ALA A 565 21.25 78.78 -3.39
CA ALA A 565 22.06 79.76 -4.14
C ALA A 565 22.22 79.32 -5.61
N LYS A 566 21.48 79.88 -6.57
CA LYS A 566 21.37 81.26 -7.09
C LYS A 566 21.94 81.27 -8.52
N ASP A 567 21.12 81.81 -9.41
CA ASP A 567 21.47 82.76 -10.47
C ASP A 567 22.56 82.42 -11.51
N GLU A 568 22.10 82.53 -12.76
CA GLU A 568 22.79 83.10 -13.93
C GLU A 568 23.81 82.27 -14.74
N PHE A 569 23.48 82.22 -16.05
CA PHE A 569 24.22 81.82 -17.27
C PHE A 569 24.26 80.34 -17.68
#